data_AF-A0A355RW96-F1
#
_entry.id   AF-A0A355RW96-F1
#
_cell.length_a   1.000
_cell.length_b   1.000
_cell.length_c   1.000
_cell.angle_alpha   90.00
_cell.angle_beta   90.00
_cell.angle_gamma   90.00
#
_symmetry.space_group_name_H-M   'P 1'
#
loop_
_entity.id
_entity.type
_entity.pdbx_description
1 polymer ?
#
loop_
_entity_poly.entity_id
_entity_poly.type
_entity_poly.pdbx_seq_one_letter_code
_entity_poly.pdbx_strand_id
1 'polypeptide(L)'
;EYQVGGSTALLDAIGRTIHKIGNAQKNTADDYRAEKVMFVIITDGEENASREYSADKIKAQIERQQTKYGWEFIFLGANIDAVQTAGRFGIAPDRAVDYLADSAGTELNFKVMSAAVSTFREKGTVDEACFEDIRKDVQRRGKRER
;
A
#
# COMPACT_ATOMS: atom_id res chain seq x y z
N GLU A 1 -15.64 20.34 3.72
CA GLU A 1 -14.29 20.82 3.37
C GLU A 1 -13.26 19.77 3.79
N TYR A 2 -12.28 19.49 2.93
CA TYR A 2 -11.11 18.70 3.28
C TYR A 2 -10.05 19.65 3.85
N GLN A 3 -9.58 19.39 5.07
CA GLN A 3 -8.61 20.24 5.76
C GLN A 3 -7.32 19.46 5.97
N VAL A 4 -6.23 19.90 5.35
CA VAL A 4 -4.92 19.25 5.47
C VAL A 4 -4.27 19.60 6.81
N GLY A 5 -4.00 18.57 7.64
CA GLY A 5 -3.52 18.74 9.01
C GLY A 5 -1.99 18.63 9.19
N GLY A 6 -1.22 18.58 8.10
CA GLY A 6 0.24 18.43 8.12
C GLY A 6 0.78 17.16 8.83
N SER A 7 -0.11 16.26 9.24
CA SER A 7 0.20 15.10 10.07
C SER A 7 -0.33 13.83 9.43
N THR A 8 0.38 12.72 9.65
CA THR A 8 0.05 11.43 9.05
C THR A 8 0.00 10.38 10.15
N ALA A 9 -1.22 9.97 10.51
CA ALA A 9 -1.46 8.84 11.41
C ALA A 9 -1.56 7.53 10.59
N LEU A 10 -0.46 7.20 9.91
CA LEU A 10 -0.34 6.08 8.98
C LEU A 10 -0.56 4.73 9.65
N LEU A 11 0.06 4.48 10.81
CA LEU A 11 -0.10 3.24 11.56
C LEU A 11 -1.56 3.04 12.00
N ASP A 12 -2.20 4.09 12.52
CA ASP A 12 -3.60 4.02 12.92
C ASP A 12 -4.50 3.77 11.72
N ALA A 13 -4.24 4.40 10.57
CA ALA A 13 -4.98 4.17 9.33
C ALA A 13 -4.86 2.71 8.86
N ILE A 14 -3.65 2.15 8.84
CA ILE A 14 -3.40 0.74 8.46
C ILE A 14 -4.12 -0.20 9.44
N GLY A 15 -3.86 -0.04 10.74
CA GLY A 15 -4.37 -0.94 11.78
C GLY A 15 -5.89 -0.96 11.86
N ARG A 16 -6.53 0.22 11.83
CA ARG A 16 -7.99 0.34 11.82
C ARG A 16 -8.61 -0.28 10.57
N THR A 17 -7.98 -0.12 9.41
CA THR A 17 -8.49 -0.69 8.15
C THR A 17 -8.33 -2.21 8.12
N ILE A 18 -7.19 -2.76 8.54
CA ILE A 18 -7.01 -4.21 8.69
C ILE A 18 -8.10 -4.78 9.61
N HIS A 19 -8.34 -4.14 10.75
CA HIS A 19 -9.39 -4.57 11.67
C HIS A 19 -10.77 -4.53 10.98
N LYS A 20 -11.12 -3.41 10.34
CA LYS A 20 -12.41 -3.21 9.68
C LYS A 20 -12.68 -4.26 8.61
N ILE A 21 -11.72 -4.47 7.70
CA ILE A 21 -11.86 -5.44 6.61
C ILE A 21 -11.83 -6.87 7.16
N GLY A 22 -10.97 -7.17 8.13
CA GLY A 22 -10.92 -8.49 8.76
C GLY A 22 -12.24 -8.86 9.46
N ASN A 23 -12.86 -7.90 10.15
CA ASN A 23 -14.18 -8.09 10.73
C ASN A 23 -15.28 -8.25 9.68
N ALA A 24 -15.24 -7.49 8.59
CA ALA A 24 -16.18 -7.67 7.49
C ALA A 24 -16.07 -9.10 6.93
N GLN A 25 -14.87 -9.56 6.56
CA GLN A 25 -14.66 -10.90 6.03
C GLN A 25 -15.11 -12.00 7.01
N LYS A 26 -14.85 -11.84 8.31
CA LYS A 26 -15.26 -12.81 9.34
C LYS A 26 -16.77 -12.95 9.48
N ASN A 27 -17.53 -11.86 9.31
CA ASN A 27 -18.98 -11.85 9.52
C ASN A 27 -19.78 -11.98 8.21
N THR A 28 -19.12 -11.96 7.06
CA THR A 28 -19.74 -12.26 5.78
C THR A 28 -19.83 -13.77 5.58
N ALA A 29 -21.00 -14.24 5.13
CA ALA A 29 -21.23 -15.63 4.77
C ALA A 29 -20.26 -16.08 3.66
N ASP A 30 -19.91 -17.36 3.64
CA ASP A 30 -18.82 -17.87 2.81
C ASP A 30 -18.99 -17.53 1.32
N ASP A 31 -20.21 -17.64 0.78
CA ASP A 31 -20.54 -17.33 -0.62
C ASP A 31 -20.35 -15.85 -1.02
N TYR A 32 -20.29 -14.95 -0.04
CA TYR A 32 -20.13 -13.51 -0.25
C TYR A 32 -18.78 -12.99 0.25
N ARG A 33 -17.96 -13.86 0.85
CA ARG A 33 -16.63 -13.49 1.36
C ARG A 33 -15.73 -13.17 0.17
N ALA A 34 -14.89 -12.14 0.29
CA ALA A 34 -13.94 -11.86 -0.77
C ALA A 34 -12.89 -12.98 -0.82
N GLU A 35 -12.73 -13.59 -1.99
CA GLU A 35 -11.71 -14.62 -2.22
C GLU A 35 -10.29 -14.04 -2.09
N LYS A 36 -10.12 -12.77 -2.47
CA LYS A 36 -8.84 -12.09 -2.54
C LYS A 36 -8.97 -10.68 -1.98
N VAL A 37 -8.01 -10.28 -1.16
CA VAL A 37 -7.93 -8.93 -0.59
C VAL A 37 -6.59 -8.32 -0.97
N MET A 38 -6.64 -7.18 -1.66
CA MET A 38 -5.48 -6.34 -1.93
C MET A 38 -5.61 -5.05 -1.13
N PHE A 39 -4.55 -4.71 -0.42
CA PHE A 39 -4.44 -3.54 0.43
C PHE A 39 -3.38 -2.61 -0.16
N VAL A 40 -3.81 -1.48 -0.70
CA VAL A 40 -2.92 -0.48 -1.30
C VAL A 40 -2.79 0.71 -0.35
N ILE A 41 -1.57 1.00 0.09
CA ILE A 41 -1.22 2.13 0.94
C ILE A 41 -0.57 3.18 0.04
N ILE A 42 -1.14 4.37 -0.01
CA ILE A 42 -0.59 5.51 -0.77
C ILE A 42 -0.38 6.65 0.21
N THR A 43 0.84 7.18 0.29
CA THR A 43 1.17 8.29 1.18
C THR A 43 2.29 9.14 0.61
N ASP A 44 2.26 10.44 0.86
CA ASP A 44 3.32 11.42 0.56
C ASP A 44 4.05 11.91 1.82
N GLY A 45 3.67 11.40 3.00
CA GLY A 45 4.21 11.80 4.29
C GLY A 45 4.55 10.63 5.21
N GLU A 46 5.49 10.87 6.12
CA GLU A 46 5.94 9.91 7.13
C GLU A 46 5.00 9.84 8.33
N GLU A 47 4.95 8.69 8.98
CA GLU A 47 4.23 8.50 10.25
C GLU A 47 4.71 9.48 11.33
N ASN A 48 3.78 10.27 11.89
CA ASN A 48 4.09 11.24 12.94
C ASN A 48 2.95 11.52 13.95
N ALA A 49 1.79 10.85 13.82
CA ALA A 49 0.58 11.23 14.57
C ALA A 49 -0.27 10.07 15.11
N SER A 50 0.10 8.82 14.81
CA SER A 50 -0.60 7.63 15.30
C SER A 50 -0.48 7.48 16.83
N ARG A 51 -1.55 6.96 17.44
CA ARG A 51 -1.67 6.81 18.91
C ARG A 51 -2.12 5.42 19.36
N GLU A 52 -2.73 4.62 18.48
CA GLU A 52 -3.33 3.32 18.84
C GLU A 52 -2.50 2.11 18.36
N TYR A 53 -1.71 2.31 17.31
CA TYR A 53 -0.91 1.26 16.69
C TYR A 53 0.57 1.64 16.63
N SER A 54 1.44 0.65 16.91
CA SER A 54 2.88 0.74 16.74
C SER A 54 3.31 0.03 15.45
N ALA A 55 4.49 0.36 14.93
CA ALA A 55 5.05 -0.28 13.74
C ALA A 55 5.15 -1.81 13.90
N ASP A 56 5.62 -2.30 15.06
CA ASP A 56 5.72 -3.74 15.33
C ASP A 56 4.35 -4.43 15.34
N LYS A 57 3.33 -3.76 15.89
CA LYS A 57 1.95 -4.27 15.90
C LYS A 57 1.39 -4.33 14.48
N ILE A 58 1.64 -3.30 13.66
CA ILE A 58 1.23 -3.28 12.25
C ILE A 58 1.95 -4.38 11.48
N LYS A 59 3.26 -4.54 11.67
CA LYS A 59 4.04 -5.61 11.06
C LYS A 59 3.47 -6.99 11.36
N ALA A 60 3.25 -7.30 12.64
CA ALA A 60 2.66 -8.57 13.04
C ALA A 60 1.24 -8.79 12.47
N GLN A 61 0.45 -7.71 12.32
CA GLN A 61 -0.86 -7.78 11.70
C GLN A 61 -0.76 -8.07 10.19
N ILE A 62 0.08 -7.36 9.46
CA ILE A 62 0.29 -7.54 8.01
C ILE A 62 0.78 -8.96 7.74
N GLU A 63 1.83 -9.41 8.42
CA GLU A 63 2.38 -10.76 8.27
C GLU A 63 1.32 -11.84 8.53
N ARG A 64 0.48 -11.66 9.56
CA ARG A 64 -0.64 -12.57 9.83
C ARG A 64 -1.66 -12.56 8.70
N GLN A 65 -2.03 -11.39 8.14
CA GLN A 65 -3.00 -11.32 7.05
C GLN A 65 -2.47 -11.96 5.77
N GLN A 66 -1.19 -11.73 5.46
CA GLN A 66 -0.50 -12.37 4.33
C GLN A 66 -0.46 -13.89 4.48
N THR A 67 0.04 -14.39 5.62
CA THR A 67 0.28 -15.83 5.82
C THR A 67 -1.00 -16.64 6.04
N LYS A 68 -1.97 -16.10 6.78
CA LYS A 68 -3.18 -16.85 7.15
C LYS A 68 -4.31 -16.70 6.13
N TYR A 69 -4.40 -15.55 5.48
CA TYR A 69 -5.54 -15.22 4.62
C TYR A 69 -5.14 -14.80 3.20
N GLY A 70 -3.85 -14.82 2.87
CA GLY A 70 -3.37 -14.50 1.51
C GLY A 70 -3.63 -13.06 1.09
N TRP A 71 -3.68 -12.12 2.04
CA TRP A 71 -3.85 -10.71 1.69
C TRP A 71 -2.59 -10.16 1.03
N GLU A 72 -2.77 -9.37 -0.01
CA GLU A 72 -1.67 -8.69 -0.71
C GLU A 72 -1.55 -7.26 -0.19
N PHE A 73 -0.33 -6.79 0.10
CA PHE A 73 -0.06 -5.44 0.57
C PHE A 73 0.89 -4.73 -0.37
N ILE A 74 0.50 -3.56 -0.87
CA ILE A 74 1.28 -2.72 -1.77
C ILE A 74 1.46 -1.36 -1.12
N PHE A 75 2.68 -0.83 -1.15
CA PHE A 75 3.01 0.48 -0.57
C PHE A 75 3.56 1.42 -1.65
N LEU A 76 2.90 2.56 -1.83
CA LEU A 76 3.23 3.60 -2.81
C LEU A 76 3.58 4.87 -2.05
N GLY A 77 4.86 5.17 -1.94
CA GLY A 77 5.37 6.35 -1.25
C GLY A 77 5.72 7.46 -2.23
N ALA A 78 5.35 8.70 -1.93
CA ALA A 78 5.93 9.88 -2.57
C ALA A 78 6.76 10.65 -1.56
N ASN A 79 7.87 11.25 -2.01
CA ASN A 79 8.74 12.11 -1.20
C ASN A 79 9.32 11.45 0.07
N ILE A 80 9.24 10.13 0.18
CA ILE A 80 9.76 9.31 1.29
C ILE A 80 10.53 8.12 0.71
N ASP A 81 11.32 7.41 1.54
CA ASP A 81 11.85 6.10 1.16
C ASP A 81 10.77 5.04 1.39
N ALA A 82 10.04 4.70 0.32
CA ALA A 82 8.93 3.76 0.36
C ALA A 82 9.41 2.38 0.79
N VAL A 83 10.57 1.92 0.30
CA VAL A 83 11.12 0.59 0.60
C VAL A 83 11.50 0.47 2.07
N GLN A 84 12.22 1.47 2.59
CA GLN A 84 12.61 1.48 4.00
C GLN A 84 11.38 1.54 4.92
N THR A 85 10.42 2.40 4.60
CA THR A 85 9.21 2.60 5.41
C THR A 85 8.32 1.36 5.38
N ALA A 86 8.04 0.81 4.20
CA ALA A 86 7.25 -0.40 4.01
C ALA A 86 7.89 -1.62 4.72
N GLY A 87 9.22 -1.72 4.70
CA GLY A 87 9.96 -2.77 5.41
C GLY A 87 9.73 -2.75 6.93
N ARG A 88 9.54 -1.57 7.55
CA ARG A 88 9.19 -1.45 8.97
C ARG A 88 7.81 -2.04 9.27
N PHE A 89 6.93 -2.11 8.28
CA PHE A 89 5.58 -2.65 8.37
C PHE A 89 5.49 -4.11 7.90
N GLY A 90 6.61 -4.74 7.52
CA GLY A 90 6.62 -6.13 7.02
C GLY A 90 6.19 -6.28 5.57
N ILE A 91 6.19 -5.19 4.79
CA ILE A 91 5.90 -5.23 3.35
C ILE A 91 7.23 -5.41 2.60
N ALA A 92 7.24 -6.35 1.66
CA ALA A 92 8.42 -6.71 0.90
C ALA A 92 8.84 -5.60 -0.10
N PRO A 93 10.14 -5.46 -0.42
CA PRO A 93 10.65 -4.38 -1.27
C PRO A 93 10.11 -4.42 -2.71
N ASP A 94 9.76 -5.60 -3.21
CA ASP A 94 9.11 -5.79 -4.52
C ASP A 94 7.63 -5.32 -4.54
N ARG A 95 7.07 -5.00 -3.37
CA ARG A 95 5.74 -4.42 -3.17
C ARG A 95 5.75 -2.98 -2.67
N ALA A 96 6.94 -2.37 -2.58
CA ALA A 96 7.12 -0.99 -2.15
C ALA A 96 7.73 -0.17 -3.28
N VAL A 97 7.13 0.96 -3.62
CA VAL A 97 7.50 1.74 -4.79
C VAL A 97 7.44 3.23 -4.47
N ASP A 98 8.53 3.93 -4.78
CA ASP A 98 8.54 5.39 -4.82
C ASP A 98 7.84 5.87 -6.10
N TYR A 99 7.01 6.91 -6.01
CA TYR A 99 6.41 7.57 -7.16
C TYR A 99 6.55 9.09 -7.08
N LEU A 100 6.44 9.76 -8.23
CA LEU A 100 6.46 11.23 -8.29
C LEU A 100 5.06 11.77 -7.99
N ALA A 101 4.95 12.62 -6.96
CA ALA A 101 3.71 13.29 -6.58
C ALA A 101 3.39 14.50 -7.48
N ASP A 102 3.47 14.30 -8.79
CA ASP A 102 2.96 15.23 -9.79
C ASP A 102 1.80 14.59 -10.56
N SER A 103 1.14 15.37 -11.43
CA SER A 103 -0.03 14.91 -12.18
C SER A 103 0.25 13.67 -13.02
N ALA A 104 1.41 13.61 -13.69
CA ALA A 104 1.74 12.50 -14.57
C ALA A 104 2.21 11.26 -13.80
N GLY A 105 2.94 11.43 -12.69
CA GLY A 105 3.31 10.33 -11.79
C GLY A 105 2.10 9.73 -11.09
N THR A 106 1.14 10.56 -10.67
CA THR A 106 -0.13 10.11 -10.08
C THR A 106 -0.98 9.35 -11.11
N GLU A 107 -1.13 9.88 -12.33
CA GLU A 107 -1.85 9.20 -13.42
C GLU A 107 -1.23 7.83 -13.75
N LEU A 108 0.10 7.79 -13.86
CA LEU A 108 0.84 6.54 -14.08
C LEU A 108 0.59 5.54 -12.96
N ASN A 109 0.62 6.00 -11.70
CA ASN A 109 0.40 5.15 -10.54
C ASN A 109 -0.98 4.48 -10.59
N PHE A 110 -2.04 5.25 -10.85
CA PHE A 110 -3.40 4.70 -11.00
C PHE A 110 -3.54 3.76 -12.19
N LYS A 111 -2.89 4.06 -13.32
CA LYS A 111 -2.89 3.19 -14.50
C LYS A 111 -2.24 1.84 -14.18
N VAL A 112 -1.09 1.86 -13.53
CA VAL A 112 -0.37 0.64 -13.12
C VAL A 112 -1.17 -0.15 -12.09
N MET A 113 -1.76 0.52 -11.08
CA MET A 113 -2.61 -0.14 -10.09
C MET A 113 -3.83 -0.81 -10.72
N SER A 114 -4.47 -0.16 -11.72
CA SER A 114 -5.60 -0.75 -12.44
C SER A 114 -5.23 -2.07 -13.13
N ALA A 115 -4.05 -2.12 -13.77
CA ALA A 115 -3.54 -3.33 -14.40
C ALA A 115 -3.17 -4.42 -13.36
N ALA A 116 -2.54 -4.01 -12.25
CA ALA A 116 -2.16 -4.92 -11.16
C ALA A 116 -3.39 -5.56 -10.50
N VAL A 117 -4.43 -4.76 -10.20
CA VAL A 117 -5.71 -5.26 -9.63
C VAL A 117 -6.40 -6.22 -10.59
N SER A 118 -6.42 -5.91 -11.90
CA SER A 118 -7.02 -6.79 -12.92
C SER A 118 -6.31 -8.15 -12.96
N THR A 119 -4.97 -8.13 -12.97
CA THR A 119 -4.15 -9.35 -12.97
C THR A 119 -4.32 -10.14 -11.68
N PHE A 120 -4.36 -9.46 -10.53
CA PHE A 120 -4.55 -10.10 -9.23
C PHE A 120 -5.93 -10.78 -9.13
N ARG A 121 -6.97 -10.14 -9.65
CA ARG A 121 -8.31 -10.73 -9.71
C ARG A 121 -8.31 -12.04 -10.50
N GLU A 122 -7.59 -12.10 -11.61
CA GLU A 122 -7.49 -13.30 -12.44
C GLU A 122 -6.56 -14.36 -11.82
N LYS A 123 -5.32 -14.00 -11.50
CA LYS A 123 -4.24 -14.96 -11.15
C LYS A 123 -4.05 -15.17 -9.66
N GLY A 124 -4.48 -14.22 -8.82
CA GLY A 124 -4.29 -14.26 -7.37
C GLY A 124 -2.92 -13.81 -6.89
N THR A 125 -2.06 -13.35 -7.81
CA THR A 125 -0.73 -12.83 -7.51
C THR A 125 -0.51 -11.51 -8.23
N VAL A 126 0.35 -10.67 -7.67
CA VAL A 126 0.85 -9.45 -8.32
C VAL A 126 2.24 -9.75 -8.87
N ASP A 127 2.51 -9.40 -10.12
CA ASP A 127 3.85 -9.50 -10.69
C ASP A 127 4.68 -8.29 -10.24
N GLU A 128 5.93 -8.50 -9.84
CA GLU A 128 6.84 -7.39 -9.55
C GLU A 128 7.00 -6.48 -10.79
N ALA A 129 6.96 -7.06 -11.99
CA ALA A 129 7.06 -6.32 -13.25
C ALA A 129 5.99 -5.24 -13.40
N CYS A 130 4.84 -5.37 -12.72
CA CYS A 130 3.79 -4.35 -12.74
C CYS A 130 4.30 -2.97 -12.32
N PHE A 131 5.24 -2.90 -11.36
CA PHE A 131 5.70 -1.62 -10.83
C PHE A 131 6.91 -1.03 -11.56
N GLU A 132 7.46 -1.74 -12.56
CA GLU A 132 8.64 -1.28 -13.29
C GLU A 132 8.44 0.07 -13.98
N ASP A 133 7.23 0.34 -14.49
CA ASP A 133 6.95 1.59 -15.18
C ASP A 133 7.03 2.79 -14.22
N ILE A 134 6.55 2.63 -12.99
CA ILE A 134 6.66 3.66 -11.93
C ILE A 134 8.14 3.85 -11.56
N ARG A 135 8.88 2.75 -11.35
CA ARG A 135 10.32 2.80 -11.02
C ARG A 135 11.11 3.51 -12.13
N LYS A 136 10.81 3.22 -13.40
CA LYS A 136 11.44 3.86 -14.57
C LYS A 136 11.08 5.35 -14.65
N ASP A 137 9.86 5.73 -14.31
CA ASP A 137 9.42 7.13 -14.28
C ASP A 137 10.22 7.95 -13.26
N VAL A 138 10.33 7.45 -12.01
CA VAL A 138 11.15 8.07 -10.96
C VAL A 138 12.61 8.19 -11.40
N GLN A 139 13.20 7.14 -11.99
CA GLN A 139 14.59 7.18 -12.46
C GLN A 139 14.82 8.21 -13.58
N ARG A 140 13.84 8.38 -14.48
CA ARG A 140 13.93 9.29 -15.64
C ARG A 140 13.66 10.75 -15.27
N ARG A 141 12.64 10.99 -14.45
CA ARG A 141 12.14 12.35 -14.15
C ARG A 141 12.58 12.87 -12.80
N GLY A 142 12.78 12.01 -11.80
CA GLY A 142 13.23 12.40 -10.46
C GLY A 142 14.68 12.94 -10.41
N LYS A 143 15.49 12.70 -11.44
CA LYS A 143 16.83 13.30 -11.57
C LYS A 143 16.82 14.73 -12.11
N ARG A 144 15.70 15.21 -12.66
CA ARG A 144 15.60 16.51 -13.34
C ARG A 144 15.29 17.66 -12.39
N GLU A 145 14.92 17.36 -11.15
CA GLU A 145 14.52 18.32 -10.11
C GLU A 145 15.54 18.44 -8.96
N ARG A 146 16.75 17.89 -9.12
CA ARG A 146 17.86 18.08 -8.16
C ARG A 146 18.89 19.08 -8.67
#